data_AF-A0A956WZI9-F1
#
_entry.id   AF-A0A956WZI9-F1
#
_cell.length_a   1.000
_cell.length_b   1.000
_cell.length_c   1.000
_cell.angle_alpha   90.00
_cell.angle_beta   90.00
_cell.angle_gamma   90.00
#
_symmetry.space_group_name_H-M   'P 1'
#
loop_
_entity.id
_entity.type
_entity.pdbx_description
1 polymer ?
#
loop_
_entity_poly.entity_id
_entity_poly.type
_entity_poly.pdbx_seq_one_letter_code
_entity_poly.pdbx_strand_id
1 'polypeptide(L)'
;AEQIVGRLGMPELGGSYFTFSNENNYQIWGFLKKCWEKGWLYEGTDVMPWCYRCGTGISQHEIVTDGYEELTHTSIYARFPLVDAQGAPRLDAETGLPEALLIWTTTPWTLTSNVAAAVGPALTYVKVRQDGHVYYLSRGALKRAMPGKVEVLGELKGSAMLGWHYTGPFDELPAAQEAFAEKDYTHRVIGWNDVGDEEGTGIVHIAPGCGAEDFLLSKEYDLPVIGPLDGDGVYKAGFGWLSGNPVHEVTQRIFDDLDGKG
;
A
#
# COMPACT_ATOMS: atom_id res chain seq x y z
N ALA A 1 2.76 24.63 -42.89
CA ALA A 1 1.68 23.97 -42.12
C ALA A 1 1.55 24.59 -40.72
N GLU A 2 2.63 24.66 -39.93
CA GLU A 2 2.67 25.28 -38.59
C GLU A 2 2.04 26.68 -38.51
N GLN A 3 2.33 27.58 -39.45
CA GLN A 3 1.78 28.95 -39.44
C GLN A 3 0.26 29.01 -39.62
N ILE A 4 -0.35 27.97 -40.21
CA ILE A 4 -1.81 27.88 -40.36
C ILE A 4 -2.38 27.22 -39.10
N VAL A 5 -1.77 26.13 -38.62
CA VAL A 5 -2.20 25.40 -37.42
C VAL A 5 -2.20 26.31 -36.18
N GLY A 6 -1.16 27.12 -35.97
CA GLY A 6 -1.10 28.04 -34.81
C GLY A 6 -2.10 29.21 -34.86
N ARG A 7 -2.72 29.46 -36.02
CA ARG A 7 -3.74 30.50 -36.23
C ARG A 7 -5.17 29.95 -36.26
N LEU A 8 -5.34 28.62 -36.26
CA LEU A 8 -6.67 28.01 -36.15
C LEU A 8 -7.31 28.50 -34.85
N GLY A 9 -8.51 29.05 -34.98
CA GLY A 9 -9.32 29.59 -33.89
C GLY A 9 -9.35 31.10 -33.74
N MET A 10 -8.51 31.82 -34.48
CA MET A 10 -8.65 33.27 -34.57
C MET A 10 -9.98 33.64 -35.26
N PRO A 11 -10.53 34.85 -35.00
CA PRO A 11 -11.77 35.31 -35.64
C PRO A 11 -11.73 35.23 -37.17
N GLU A 12 -10.55 35.42 -37.79
CA GLU A 12 -10.37 35.38 -39.25
C GLU A 12 -10.43 33.96 -39.83
N LEU A 13 -10.38 32.92 -38.99
CA LEU A 13 -10.35 31.50 -39.38
C LEU A 13 -11.48 30.68 -38.74
N GLY A 14 -12.58 31.33 -38.35
CA GLY A 14 -13.83 30.68 -37.93
C GLY A 14 -14.15 30.79 -36.44
N GLY A 15 -13.28 31.37 -35.60
CA GLY A 15 -13.60 31.72 -34.21
C GLY A 15 -13.89 30.56 -33.25
N SER A 16 -13.50 29.33 -33.57
CA SER A 16 -13.51 28.19 -32.64
C SER A 16 -12.30 28.24 -31.70
N TYR A 17 -12.33 27.57 -30.55
CA TYR A 17 -11.11 27.42 -29.73
C TYR A 17 -10.38 26.12 -30.08
N PHE A 18 -9.04 26.14 -30.02
CA PHE A 18 -8.20 24.97 -30.25
C PHE A 18 -7.10 24.92 -29.20
N THR A 19 -6.89 23.76 -28.59
CA THR A 19 -5.94 23.59 -27.48
C THR A 19 -4.49 23.79 -27.90
N PHE A 20 -4.16 23.50 -29.16
CA PHE A 20 -2.82 23.63 -29.74
C PHE A 20 -2.51 25.04 -30.28
N SER A 21 -3.43 26.00 -30.20
CA SER A 21 -3.19 27.36 -30.69
C SER A 21 -2.25 28.13 -29.77
N ASN A 22 -1.49 29.07 -30.33
CA ASN A 22 -0.59 29.91 -29.55
C ASN A 22 -1.35 30.71 -28.49
N GLU A 23 -2.50 31.27 -28.85
CA GLU A 23 -3.35 32.05 -27.93
C GLU A 23 -3.78 31.22 -26.72
N ASN A 24 -4.29 30.00 -26.95
CA ASN A 24 -4.70 29.12 -25.86
C ASN A 24 -3.51 28.74 -24.95
N ASN A 25 -2.36 28.41 -25.54
CA ASN A 25 -1.15 28.10 -24.78
C ASN A 25 -0.70 29.29 -23.91
N TYR A 26 -0.70 30.52 -24.43
CA TYR A 26 -0.34 31.70 -23.64
C TYR A 26 -1.33 31.97 -22.48
N GLN A 27 -2.62 31.70 -22.67
CA GLN A 27 -3.61 31.82 -21.60
C GLN A 27 -3.38 30.76 -20.50
N ILE A 28 -3.08 29.51 -20.89
CA ILE A 28 -2.73 28.44 -19.94
C ILE A 28 -1.47 28.83 -19.15
N TRP A 29 -0.42 29.32 -19.81
CA TRP A 29 0.80 29.78 -19.15
C TRP A 29 0.53 30.94 -18.18
N GLY A 30 -0.31 31.90 -18.59
CA GLY A 30 -0.73 33.01 -17.72
C GLY A 30 -1.49 32.53 -16.48
N PHE A 31 -2.33 31.51 -16.61
CA PHE A 31 -3.03 30.88 -15.49
C PHE A 31 -2.05 30.14 -14.57
N LEU A 32 -1.17 29.29 -15.10
CA LEU A 32 -0.17 28.57 -14.31
C LEU A 32 0.75 29.52 -13.55
N LYS A 33 1.17 30.64 -14.18
CA LYS A 33 1.95 31.69 -13.52
C LYS A 33 1.21 32.27 -12.31
N LYS A 34 -0.09 32.57 -12.43
CA LYS A 34 -0.90 33.09 -11.32
C LYS A 34 -1.03 32.06 -10.18
N CYS A 35 -1.17 30.78 -10.51
CA CYS A 35 -1.19 29.71 -9.50
C CYS A 35 0.14 29.62 -8.76
N TRP A 36 1.25 29.69 -9.50
CA TRP A 36 2.60 29.69 -8.93
C TRP A 36 2.86 30.93 -8.06
N GLU A 37 2.49 32.14 -8.53
CA GLU A 37 2.61 33.39 -7.76
C GLU A 37 1.82 33.37 -6.45
N LYS A 38 0.75 32.56 -6.39
CA LYS A 38 -0.07 32.34 -5.18
C LYS A 38 0.41 31.17 -4.32
N GLY A 39 1.45 30.45 -4.73
CA GLY A 39 1.95 29.26 -4.03
C GLY A 39 1.03 28.04 -4.14
N TRP A 40 0.12 27.99 -5.12
CA TRP A 40 -0.79 26.85 -5.34
C TRP A 40 -0.16 25.75 -6.20
N LEU A 41 0.93 26.06 -6.90
CA LEU A 41 1.70 25.09 -7.68
C LEU A 41 3.01 24.81 -6.93
N TYR A 42 3.24 23.54 -6.60
CA TYR A 42 4.43 23.08 -5.89
C TYR A 42 4.93 21.75 -6.46
N GLU A 43 6.20 21.47 -6.23
CA GLU A 43 6.83 20.18 -6.50
C GLU A 43 6.87 19.37 -5.20
N GLY A 44 6.49 18.10 -5.27
CA GLY A 44 6.48 17.20 -4.13
C GLY A 44 6.44 15.75 -4.57
N THR A 45 6.81 14.87 -3.64
CA THR A 45 6.69 13.41 -3.81
C THR A 45 5.39 12.95 -3.17
N ASP A 46 4.57 12.25 -3.94
CA ASP A 46 3.29 11.71 -3.50
C ASP A 46 3.02 10.35 -4.17
N VAL A 47 2.07 9.60 -3.63
CA VAL A 47 1.57 8.37 -4.25
C VAL A 47 0.34 8.71 -5.07
N MET A 48 0.44 8.50 -6.38
CA MET A 48 -0.59 8.86 -7.33
C MET A 48 -1.02 7.62 -8.12
N PRO A 49 -2.28 7.55 -8.57
CA PRO A 49 -2.69 6.58 -9.57
C PRO A 49 -1.76 6.64 -10.78
N TRP A 50 -1.16 5.51 -11.15
CA TRP A 50 -0.13 5.44 -12.17
C TRP A 50 -0.54 4.48 -13.28
N CYS A 51 -0.43 4.92 -14.54
CA CYS A 51 -0.60 4.05 -15.69
C CYS A 51 0.75 3.62 -16.23
N TYR A 52 1.14 2.39 -15.91
CA TYR A 52 2.40 1.80 -16.40
C TYR A 52 2.47 1.72 -17.93
N ARG A 53 1.34 1.59 -18.63
CA ARG A 53 1.29 1.61 -20.09
C ARG A 53 1.65 2.97 -20.68
N CYS A 54 1.25 4.05 -20.00
CA CYS A 54 1.45 5.41 -20.46
C CYS A 54 2.72 6.05 -19.86
N GLY A 55 3.27 5.48 -18.80
CA GLY A 55 4.42 6.02 -18.08
C GLY A 55 4.14 7.37 -17.39
N THR A 56 2.90 7.58 -16.93
CA THR A 56 2.48 8.84 -16.30
C THR A 56 1.43 8.63 -15.21
N GLY A 57 1.41 9.57 -14.26
CA GLY A 57 0.34 9.70 -13.29
C GLY A 57 -0.98 10.13 -13.94
N ILE A 58 -2.08 9.68 -13.36
CA ILE A 58 -3.45 9.95 -13.80
C ILE A 58 -4.21 10.70 -12.70
N SER A 59 -5.02 11.68 -13.10
CA SER A 59 -5.85 12.45 -12.19
C SER A 59 -7.10 11.68 -11.74
N GLN A 60 -7.66 12.03 -10.58
CA GLN A 60 -8.91 11.40 -10.09
C GLN A 60 -10.08 11.51 -11.09
N HIS A 61 -10.17 12.61 -11.85
CA HIS A 61 -11.23 12.82 -12.84
C HIS A 61 -11.16 11.83 -14.01
N GLU A 62 -9.95 11.43 -14.42
CA GLU A 62 -9.76 10.43 -15.48
C GLU A 62 -10.17 9.02 -15.03
N ILE A 63 -10.00 8.69 -13.74
CA ILE A 63 -10.36 7.39 -13.17
C ILE A 63 -11.88 7.25 -13.02
N VAL A 64 -12.53 8.27 -12.45
CA VAL A 64 -13.96 8.21 -12.11
C VAL A 64 -14.86 8.21 -13.36
N THR A 65 -14.41 8.83 -14.45
CA THR A 65 -15.25 9.00 -15.65
C THR A 65 -15.30 7.74 -16.51
N ASP A 66 -14.17 7.05 -16.71
CA ASP A 66 -14.04 5.95 -17.67
C ASP A 66 -13.21 4.75 -17.16
N GLY A 67 -12.83 4.72 -15.87
CA GLY A 67 -11.74 3.85 -15.39
C GLY A 67 -12.12 2.70 -14.44
N TYR A 68 -13.37 2.59 -13.99
CA TYR A 68 -13.78 1.48 -13.11
C TYR A 68 -14.29 0.28 -13.90
N GLU A 69 -13.65 -0.87 -13.69
CA GLU A 69 -14.05 -2.16 -14.24
C GLU A 69 -14.19 -3.19 -13.11
N GLU A 70 -15.14 -4.12 -13.25
CA GLU A 70 -15.25 -5.25 -12.34
C GLU A 70 -14.17 -6.29 -12.65
N LEU A 71 -13.23 -6.47 -11.72
CA LEU A 71 -12.13 -7.42 -11.84
C LEU A 71 -12.15 -8.40 -10.66
N THR A 72 -11.78 -9.65 -10.93
CA THR A 72 -11.59 -10.66 -9.89
C THR A 72 -10.10 -10.77 -9.57
N HIS A 73 -9.77 -10.54 -8.30
CA HIS A 73 -8.41 -10.69 -7.78
C HIS A 73 -8.34 -11.83 -6.77
N THR A 74 -7.24 -12.58 -6.79
CA THR A 74 -6.94 -13.57 -5.75
C THR A 74 -6.52 -12.84 -4.48
N SER A 75 -7.28 -13.00 -3.40
CA SER A 75 -6.91 -12.50 -2.08
C SER A 75 -6.20 -13.57 -1.26
N ILE A 76 -5.29 -13.14 -0.38
CA ILE A 76 -4.57 -14.04 0.51
C ILE A 76 -4.70 -13.63 1.98
N TYR A 77 -4.52 -14.61 2.85
CA TYR A 77 -4.27 -14.38 4.27
C TYR A 77 -2.81 -14.70 4.55
N ALA A 78 -2.10 -13.76 5.16
CA ALA A 78 -0.68 -13.90 5.47
C ALA A 78 -0.46 -13.78 6.98
N ARG A 79 0.49 -14.55 7.50
CA ARG A 79 0.85 -14.55 8.91
C ARG A 79 2.04 -13.65 9.11
N PHE A 80 1.92 -12.66 10.01
CA PHE A 80 3.03 -11.80 10.39
C PHE A 80 3.45 -12.20 11.81
N PRO A 81 4.52 -13.00 11.97
CA PRO A 81 4.97 -13.50 13.26
C PRO A 81 5.33 -12.36 14.21
N LEU A 82 4.79 -12.39 15.43
CA LEU A 82 5.10 -11.42 16.45
C LEU A 82 6.44 -11.74 17.10
N VAL A 83 7.19 -10.71 17.45
CA VAL A 83 8.48 -10.83 18.13
C VAL A 83 8.52 -10.01 19.41
N ASP A 84 9.41 -10.39 20.32
CA ASP A 84 9.73 -9.61 21.50
C ASP A 84 10.71 -8.46 21.19
N ALA A 85 11.09 -7.71 22.22
CA ALA A 85 12.01 -6.57 22.09
C ALA A 85 13.44 -6.97 21.69
N GLN A 86 13.77 -8.27 21.75
CA GLN A 86 15.05 -8.82 21.33
C GLN A 86 14.97 -9.45 19.93
N GLY A 87 13.80 -9.40 19.29
CA GLY A 87 13.56 -10.00 17.97
C GLY A 87 13.33 -11.51 18.01
N ALA A 88 13.16 -12.11 19.20
CA ALA A 88 12.85 -13.52 19.31
C ALA A 88 11.35 -13.77 19.10
N PRO A 89 10.93 -14.94 18.56
CA PRO A 89 9.54 -15.26 18.37
C PRO A 89 8.73 -15.12 19.66
N ARG A 90 7.64 -14.36 19.61
CA ARG A 90 6.74 -14.18 20.74
C ARG A 90 5.88 -15.43 20.88
N LEU A 91 5.95 -16.06 22.05
CA LEU A 91 5.14 -17.24 22.38
C LEU A 91 4.03 -16.85 23.34
N ASP A 92 2.86 -17.41 23.11
CA ASP A 92 1.75 -17.28 24.04
C ASP A 92 2.09 -17.96 25.38
N ALA A 93 1.88 -17.25 26.48
CA ALA A 93 2.23 -17.72 27.82
C ALA A 93 1.43 -18.95 28.27
N GLU A 94 0.20 -19.12 27.78
CA GLU A 94 -0.69 -20.23 28.20
C GLU A 94 -0.51 -21.46 27.33
N THR A 95 -0.44 -21.28 26.01
CA THR A 95 -0.36 -22.40 25.05
C THR A 95 1.07 -22.76 24.65
N GLY A 96 2.04 -21.86 24.85
CA GLY A 96 3.42 -22.02 24.39
C GLY A 96 3.58 -21.95 22.86
N LEU A 97 2.55 -21.55 22.13
CA LEU A 97 2.53 -21.49 20.67
C LEU A 97 3.01 -20.14 20.14
N PRO A 98 3.60 -20.09 18.93
CA PRO A 98 3.99 -18.84 18.30
C PRO A 98 2.78 -17.95 17.99
N GLU A 99 2.95 -16.66 18.25
CA GLU A 99 1.93 -15.65 18.02
C GLU A 99 2.15 -14.95 16.68
N ALA A 100 1.07 -14.64 15.97
CA ALA A 100 1.12 -13.90 14.71
C ALA A 100 -0.09 -12.97 14.54
N LEU A 101 0.10 -11.86 13.83
CA LEU A 101 -0.99 -11.08 13.27
C LEU A 101 -1.49 -11.78 12.01
N LEU A 102 -2.82 -11.88 11.85
CA LEU A 102 -3.41 -12.36 10.60
C LEU A 102 -3.75 -11.17 9.71
N ILE A 103 -3.09 -11.10 8.57
CA ILE A 103 -3.23 -10.04 7.57
C ILE A 103 -4.04 -10.56 6.40
N TRP A 104 -4.81 -9.68 5.75
CA TRP A 104 -5.45 -9.96 4.47
C TRP A 104 -5.09 -8.89 3.44
N THR A 105 -4.89 -9.31 2.19
CA THR A 105 -4.67 -8.39 1.07
C THR A 105 -5.18 -8.97 -0.24
N THR A 106 -5.63 -8.09 -1.14
CA THR A 106 -5.96 -8.39 -2.54
C THR A 106 -4.82 -8.06 -3.49
N THR A 107 -3.76 -7.38 -3.00
CA THR A 107 -2.63 -6.88 -3.77
C THR A 107 -1.31 -7.49 -3.24
N PRO A 108 -1.09 -8.80 -3.39
CA PRO A 108 0.04 -9.50 -2.78
C PRO A 108 1.41 -8.96 -3.17
N TRP A 109 1.52 -8.36 -4.36
CA TRP A 109 2.75 -7.69 -4.81
C TRP A 109 3.24 -6.60 -3.84
N THR A 110 2.33 -5.95 -3.12
CA THR A 110 2.67 -4.88 -2.17
C THR A 110 3.30 -5.40 -0.87
N LEU A 111 3.17 -6.69 -0.54
CA LEU A 111 3.76 -7.28 0.67
C LEU A 111 5.28 -7.16 0.72
N THR A 112 5.91 -7.11 -0.45
CA THR A 112 7.37 -6.91 -0.62
C THR A 112 7.86 -5.56 -0.09
N SER A 113 6.92 -4.63 0.14
CA SER A 113 7.16 -3.25 0.57
C SER A 113 6.42 -2.94 1.87
N ASN A 114 6.02 -3.97 2.63
CA ASN A 114 5.41 -3.78 3.93
C ASN A 114 6.40 -3.07 4.88
N VAL A 115 5.90 -2.17 5.71
CA VAL A 115 6.68 -1.50 6.77
C VAL A 115 5.96 -1.49 8.12
N ALA A 116 4.64 -1.52 8.15
CA ALA A 116 3.86 -1.54 9.39
C ALA A 116 2.57 -2.38 9.24
N ALA A 117 1.91 -2.64 10.35
CA ALA A 117 0.56 -3.22 10.39
C ALA A 117 -0.35 -2.25 11.17
N ALA A 118 -1.43 -1.80 10.56
CA ALA A 118 -2.37 -0.88 11.18
C ALA A 118 -3.56 -1.61 11.81
N VAL A 119 -3.93 -1.16 13.01
CA VAL A 119 -5.12 -1.61 13.75
C VAL A 119 -6.00 -0.43 14.11
N GLY A 120 -7.31 -0.65 14.17
CA GLY A 120 -8.26 0.33 14.68
C GLY A 120 -8.18 0.40 16.20
N PRO A 121 -7.74 1.52 16.82
CA PRO A 121 -7.50 1.55 18.27
C PRO A 121 -8.75 1.23 19.11
N ALA A 122 -9.92 1.62 18.63
CA ALA A 122 -11.21 1.39 19.27
C ALA A 122 -11.82 -0.01 19.00
N LEU A 123 -11.35 -0.70 17.97
CA LEU A 123 -11.86 -2.03 17.59
C LEU A 123 -11.48 -3.08 18.63
N THR A 124 -12.31 -4.13 18.70
CA THR A 124 -12.05 -5.29 19.56
C THR A 124 -11.43 -6.40 18.71
N TYR A 125 -10.24 -6.84 19.12
CA TYR A 125 -9.50 -7.94 18.53
C TYR A 125 -9.66 -9.20 19.37
N VAL A 126 -9.54 -10.34 18.72
CA VAL A 126 -9.56 -11.66 19.34
C VAL A 126 -8.23 -12.35 19.18
N LYS A 127 -7.81 -13.01 20.26
CA LYS A 127 -6.69 -13.94 20.28
C LYS A 127 -7.26 -15.34 20.09
N VAL A 128 -6.84 -16.05 19.05
CA VAL A 128 -7.42 -17.34 18.69
C VAL A 128 -6.36 -18.41 18.43
N ARG A 129 -6.64 -19.64 18.82
CA ARG A 129 -5.78 -20.80 18.53
C ARG A 129 -6.34 -21.58 17.35
N GLN A 130 -5.51 -21.76 16.32
CA GLN A 130 -5.78 -22.64 15.19
C GLN A 130 -4.45 -23.13 14.57
N ASP A 131 -4.42 -24.37 14.08
CA ASP A 131 -3.30 -24.94 13.32
C ASP A 131 -1.91 -24.73 13.96
N GLY A 132 -1.83 -24.91 15.29
CA GLY A 132 -0.58 -24.82 16.04
C GLY A 132 -0.05 -23.40 16.24
N HIS A 133 -0.86 -22.37 15.99
CA HIS A 133 -0.49 -20.97 16.15
C HIS A 133 -1.55 -20.21 16.95
N VAL A 134 -1.14 -19.07 17.49
CA VAL A 134 -2.04 -18.08 18.09
C VAL A 134 -2.12 -16.86 17.17
N TYR A 135 -3.33 -16.56 16.70
CA TYR A 135 -3.58 -15.46 15.77
C TYR A 135 -4.31 -14.30 16.44
N TYR A 136 -3.98 -13.10 15.97
CA TYR A 136 -4.70 -11.87 16.28
C TYR A 136 -5.41 -11.35 15.03
N LEU A 137 -6.71 -11.07 15.16
CA LEU A 137 -7.57 -10.49 14.14
C LEU A 137 -8.77 -9.79 14.79
N SER A 138 -9.47 -8.95 14.05
CA SER A 138 -10.70 -8.32 14.53
C SER A 138 -11.76 -9.36 14.85
N ARG A 139 -12.53 -9.11 15.91
CA ARG A 139 -13.71 -9.92 16.27
C ARG A 139 -14.70 -10.05 15.13
N GLY A 140 -14.95 -8.97 14.38
CA GLY A 140 -15.88 -8.97 13.25
C GLY A 140 -15.45 -9.90 12.12
N ALA A 141 -14.13 -10.06 11.93
CA ALA A 141 -13.55 -10.89 10.89
C ALA A 141 -13.47 -12.39 11.22
N LEU A 142 -13.65 -12.79 12.49
CA LEU A 142 -13.38 -14.14 12.97
C LEU A 142 -13.99 -15.25 12.11
N LYS A 143 -15.29 -15.15 11.81
CA LYS A 143 -16.02 -16.18 11.04
C LYS A 143 -15.56 -16.28 9.59
N ARG A 144 -15.10 -15.17 9.00
CA ARG A 144 -14.69 -15.09 7.59
C ARG A 144 -13.24 -15.53 7.42
N ALA A 145 -12.35 -15.02 8.27
CA ALA A 145 -10.92 -15.20 8.13
C ALA A 145 -10.44 -16.55 8.68
N MET A 146 -11.15 -17.13 9.65
CA MET A 146 -10.73 -18.36 10.34
C MET A 146 -11.82 -19.44 10.23
N PRO A 147 -11.97 -20.08 9.06
CA PRO A 147 -12.92 -21.17 8.89
C PRO A 147 -12.49 -22.40 9.69
N GLY A 148 -13.46 -23.17 10.19
CA GLY A 148 -13.22 -24.43 10.90
C GLY A 148 -13.28 -24.34 12.42
N LYS A 149 -12.58 -25.25 13.10
CA LYS A 149 -12.53 -25.30 14.57
C LYS A 149 -11.51 -24.30 15.10
N VAL A 150 -12.01 -23.21 15.65
CA VAL A 150 -11.20 -22.16 16.27
C VAL A 150 -11.52 -22.08 17.75
N GLU A 151 -10.50 -21.93 18.57
CA GLU A 151 -10.65 -21.66 19.99
C GLU A 151 -10.29 -20.21 20.30
N VAL A 152 -11.22 -19.45 20.88
CA VAL A 152 -10.96 -18.07 21.30
C VAL A 152 -10.34 -18.10 22.69
N LEU A 153 -9.10 -17.61 22.80
CA LEU A 153 -8.34 -17.55 24.05
C LEU A 153 -8.59 -16.24 24.81
N GLY A 154 -8.95 -15.17 24.11
CA GLY A 154 -9.21 -13.88 24.75
C GLY A 154 -9.54 -12.76 23.79
N GLU A 155 -9.73 -11.57 24.36
CA GLU A 155 -10.06 -10.34 23.65
C GLU A 155 -9.23 -9.18 24.16
N LEU A 156 -8.95 -8.23 23.27
CA LEU A 156 -8.24 -7.00 23.60
C LEU A 156 -8.69 -5.86 22.68
N LYS A 157 -8.41 -4.63 23.09
CA LYS A 157 -8.59 -3.46 22.23
C LYS A 157 -7.39 -3.28 21.30
N GLY A 158 -7.62 -2.74 20.11
CA GLY A 158 -6.54 -2.42 19.17
C GLY A 158 -5.49 -1.49 19.77
N SER A 159 -5.92 -0.58 20.67
CA SER A 159 -5.02 0.28 21.43
C SER A 159 -3.98 -0.48 22.27
N ALA A 160 -4.27 -1.72 22.68
CA ALA A 160 -3.34 -2.56 23.44
C ALA A 160 -2.30 -3.27 22.54
N MET A 161 -2.50 -3.25 21.21
CA MET A 161 -1.60 -3.84 20.23
C MET A 161 -0.56 -2.85 19.69
N LEU A 162 -0.73 -1.55 19.96
CA LEU A 162 0.14 -0.51 19.44
C LEU A 162 1.59 -0.70 19.91
N GLY A 163 2.52 -0.61 18.97
CA GLY A 163 3.95 -0.82 19.22
C GLY A 163 4.38 -2.29 19.35
N TRP A 164 3.49 -3.25 19.12
CA TRP A 164 3.90 -4.65 18.99
C TRP A 164 4.81 -4.82 17.77
N HIS A 165 5.90 -5.55 17.95
CA HIS A 165 6.86 -5.81 16.88
C HIS A 165 6.55 -7.14 16.21
N TYR A 166 6.85 -7.23 14.91
CA TYR A 166 6.65 -8.43 14.11
C TYR A 166 7.76 -8.56 13.06
N THR A 167 7.89 -9.70 12.41
CA THR A 167 8.75 -9.89 11.22
C THR A 167 7.92 -9.79 9.96
N GLY A 168 8.39 -9.01 8.98
CA GLY A 168 7.72 -8.86 7.70
C GLY A 168 7.92 -10.06 6.77
N PRO A 169 7.09 -10.19 5.72
CA PRO A 169 7.11 -11.33 4.82
C PRO A 169 8.33 -11.39 3.88
N PHE A 170 9.03 -10.27 3.69
CA PHE A 170 10.09 -10.09 2.70
C PHE A 170 11.29 -9.28 3.24
N ASP A 171 11.56 -9.39 4.53
CA ASP A 171 12.64 -8.66 5.23
C ASP A 171 14.05 -9.04 4.72
N GLU A 172 14.18 -10.16 4.01
CA GLU A 172 15.40 -10.59 3.36
C GLU A 172 15.75 -9.79 2.09
N LEU A 173 14.80 -9.01 1.55
CA LEU A 173 15.04 -8.23 0.34
C LEU A 173 15.98 -7.05 0.62
N PRO A 174 17.03 -6.84 -0.21
CA PRO A 174 17.94 -5.72 -0.05
C PRO A 174 17.25 -4.36 0.02
N ALA A 175 16.19 -4.14 -0.77
CA ALA A 175 15.43 -2.89 -0.75
C ALA A 175 14.75 -2.62 0.61
N ALA A 176 14.26 -3.66 1.29
CA ALA A 176 13.67 -3.54 2.62
C ALA A 176 14.76 -3.26 3.66
N GLN A 177 15.87 -4.01 3.62
CA GLN A 177 16.99 -3.85 4.54
C GLN A 177 17.62 -2.46 4.47
N GLU A 178 17.81 -1.93 3.26
CA GLU A 178 18.36 -0.59 3.04
C GLU A 178 17.44 0.48 3.61
N ALA A 179 16.14 0.42 3.29
CA ALA A 179 15.15 1.39 3.78
C ALA A 179 15.01 1.36 5.31
N PHE A 180 15.13 0.19 5.94
CA PHE A 180 15.05 0.06 7.39
C PHE A 180 16.34 0.52 8.07
N ALA A 181 17.50 0.21 7.50
CA ALA A 181 18.79 0.66 8.01
C ALA A 181 18.93 2.19 7.95
N GLU A 182 18.43 2.83 6.88
CA GLU A 182 18.46 4.30 6.73
C GLU A 182 17.71 5.02 7.87
N LYS A 183 16.64 4.41 8.39
CA LYS A 183 15.79 4.97 9.43
C LYS A 183 15.98 4.37 10.83
N ASP A 184 16.89 3.41 11.00
CA ASP A 184 16.99 2.60 12.23
C ASP A 184 15.61 2.04 12.64
N TYR A 185 14.91 1.45 11.67
CA TYR A 185 13.50 1.08 11.78
C TYR A 185 13.31 -0.43 11.93
N THR A 186 12.30 -0.79 12.71
CA THR A 186 11.77 -2.16 12.80
C THR A 186 10.25 -2.13 12.68
N HIS A 187 9.69 -3.15 12.04
CA HIS A 187 8.26 -3.36 11.92
C HIS A 187 7.52 -3.24 13.25
N ARG A 188 6.43 -2.47 13.22
CA ARG A 188 5.56 -2.28 14.38
C ARG A 188 4.10 -2.15 14.00
N VAL A 189 3.24 -2.45 14.97
CA VAL A 189 1.81 -2.17 14.88
C VAL A 189 1.55 -0.69 15.17
N ILE A 190 0.81 -0.03 14.28
CA ILE A 190 0.41 1.38 14.38
C ILE A 190 -1.11 1.52 14.47
N GLY A 191 -1.57 2.69 14.91
CA GLY A 191 -3.00 2.98 14.98
C GLY A 191 -3.50 3.64 13.71
N TRP A 192 -4.66 3.21 13.21
CA TRP A 192 -5.34 3.94 12.14
C TRP A 192 -6.85 3.84 12.32
N ASN A 193 -7.52 4.99 12.39
CA ASN A 193 -8.95 5.05 12.72
C ASN A 193 -9.86 4.60 11.56
N ASP A 194 -9.36 4.57 10.33
CA ASP A 194 -10.14 4.14 9.16
C ASP A 194 -10.08 2.62 8.94
N VAL A 195 -9.36 1.89 9.81
CA VAL A 195 -9.42 0.42 9.82
C VAL A 195 -10.82 -0.02 10.21
N GLY A 196 -11.51 -0.66 9.28
CA GLY A 196 -12.79 -1.33 9.50
C GLY A 196 -12.65 -2.81 9.85
N ASP A 197 -13.74 -3.44 10.28
CA ASP A 197 -13.84 -4.89 10.47
C ASP A 197 -14.84 -5.57 9.52
N GLU A 198 -15.40 -4.81 8.57
CA GLU A 198 -16.35 -5.29 7.58
C GLU A 198 -15.70 -6.16 6.51
N GLU A 199 -14.41 -5.98 6.23
CA GLU A 199 -13.64 -6.74 5.22
C GLU A 199 -12.29 -7.23 5.78
N GLY A 200 -11.69 -8.24 5.12
CA GLY A 200 -10.42 -8.83 5.54
C GLY A 200 -10.41 -9.33 6.99
N THR A 201 -9.33 -9.00 7.70
CA THR A 201 -9.04 -9.41 9.09
C THR A 201 -9.19 -8.28 10.12
N GLY A 202 -9.42 -7.04 9.67
CA GLY A 202 -9.33 -5.84 10.51
C GLY A 202 -7.91 -5.49 10.97
N ILE A 203 -6.88 -6.06 10.33
CA ILE A 203 -5.49 -5.62 10.43
C ILE A 203 -4.99 -5.35 9.01
N VAL A 204 -4.54 -4.12 8.75
CA VAL A 204 -4.14 -3.69 7.40
C VAL A 204 -2.62 -3.65 7.33
N HIS A 205 -2.02 -4.30 6.35
CA HIS A 205 -0.59 -4.15 6.10
C HIS A 205 -0.33 -2.81 5.40
N ILE A 206 0.72 -2.11 5.81
CA ILE A 206 1.02 -0.76 5.36
C ILE A 206 2.27 -0.80 4.48
N ALA A 207 2.12 -0.35 3.24
CA ALA A 207 3.17 -0.26 2.23
C ALA A 207 3.16 1.16 1.59
N PRO A 208 3.86 2.15 2.21
CA PRO A 208 3.76 3.56 1.85
C PRO A 208 4.13 3.94 0.42
N GLY A 209 4.88 3.10 -0.30
CA GLY A 209 5.18 3.33 -1.73
C GLY A 209 4.10 2.82 -2.69
N CYS A 210 3.02 2.22 -2.17
CA CYS A 210 2.01 1.52 -2.95
C CYS A 210 0.58 2.04 -2.73
N GLY A 211 0.35 2.89 -1.72
CA GLY A 211 -0.96 3.45 -1.39
C GLY A 211 -0.88 4.86 -0.84
N ALA A 212 -1.87 5.71 -1.14
CA ALA A 212 -1.88 7.11 -0.73
C ALA A 212 -2.11 7.27 0.78
N GLU A 213 -3.05 6.49 1.33
CA GLU A 213 -3.34 6.45 2.76
C GLU A 213 -2.12 5.95 3.56
N ASP A 214 -1.46 4.90 3.06
CA ASP A 214 -0.22 4.36 3.62
C ASP A 214 0.91 5.39 3.60
N PHE A 215 1.01 6.18 2.52
CA PHE A 215 1.98 7.26 2.42
C PHE A 215 1.72 8.37 3.45
N LEU A 216 0.47 8.73 3.70
CA LEU A 216 0.11 9.69 4.75
C LEU A 216 0.48 9.16 6.14
N LEU A 217 0.19 7.88 6.42
CA LEU A 217 0.61 7.23 7.65
C LEU A 217 2.14 7.21 7.80
N SER A 218 2.89 7.10 6.69
CA SER A 218 4.36 7.20 6.74
C SER A 218 4.86 8.56 7.23
N LYS A 219 4.13 9.64 6.95
CA LYS A 219 4.48 10.98 7.43
C LYS A 219 4.11 11.15 8.90
N GLU A 220 2.97 10.60 9.32
CA GLU A 220 2.51 10.67 10.71
C GLU A 220 3.39 9.84 11.66
N TYR A 221 3.73 8.62 11.26
CA TYR A 221 4.47 7.66 12.08
C TYR A 221 5.96 7.57 11.73
N ASP A 222 6.46 8.44 10.85
CA ASP A 222 7.84 8.45 10.37
C ASP A 222 8.30 7.08 9.81
N LEU A 223 7.45 6.45 9.00
CA LEU A 223 7.72 5.12 8.45
C LEU A 223 8.70 5.21 7.25
N PRO A 224 9.47 4.15 6.97
CA PRO A 224 10.18 4.01 5.70
C PRO A 224 9.21 3.99 4.51
N VAL A 225 9.66 4.45 3.35
CA VAL A 225 8.86 4.43 2.11
C VAL A 225 9.59 3.56 1.09
N ILE A 226 9.02 2.39 0.82
CA ILE A 226 9.55 1.43 -0.15
C ILE A 226 8.60 1.42 -1.35
N GLY A 227 9.04 1.99 -2.47
CA GLY A 227 8.32 1.88 -3.75
C GLY A 227 8.95 0.76 -4.57
N PRO A 228 8.25 -0.35 -4.89
CA PRO A 228 8.87 -1.51 -5.52
C PRO A 228 9.02 -1.40 -7.03
N LEU A 229 8.16 -0.61 -7.68
CA LEU A 229 8.07 -0.55 -9.14
C LEU A 229 8.75 0.70 -9.71
N ASP A 230 9.16 0.60 -10.97
CA ASP A 230 9.49 1.75 -11.81
C ASP A 230 8.28 2.28 -12.58
N GLY A 231 8.50 3.24 -13.49
CA GLY A 231 7.44 3.86 -14.30
C GLY A 231 6.75 2.91 -15.28
N ASP A 232 7.35 1.75 -15.57
CA ASP A 232 6.80 0.74 -16.48
C ASP A 232 6.10 -0.39 -15.73
N GLY A 233 5.96 -0.28 -14.40
CA GLY A 233 5.33 -1.30 -13.56
C GLY A 233 6.19 -2.55 -13.38
N VAL A 234 7.51 -2.40 -13.50
CA VAL A 234 8.51 -3.46 -13.35
C VAL A 234 9.21 -3.30 -12.01
N TYR A 235 9.47 -4.41 -11.31
CA TYR A 235 10.20 -4.38 -10.05
C TYR A 235 11.62 -3.83 -10.24
N LYS A 236 11.98 -2.85 -9.43
CA LYS A 236 13.32 -2.26 -9.40
C LYS A 236 14.37 -3.26 -8.92
N ALA A 237 15.64 -2.89 -9.09
CA ALA A 237 16.74 -3.61 -8.44
C ALA A 237 16.56 -3.61 -6.92
N GLY A 238 17.03 -4.69 -6.26
CA GLY A 238 16.93 -4.85 -4.81
C GLY A 238 15.73 -5.66 -4.32
N PHE A 239 14.86 -6.12 -5.22
CA PHE A 239 13.71 -6.98 -4.92
C PHE A 239 13.98 -8.47 -5.20
N GLY A 240 15.25 -8.88 -5.14
CA GLY A 240 15.65 -10.28 -5.31
C GLY A 240 15.17 -10.87 -6.64
N TRP A 241 14.54 -12.04 -6.59
CA TRP A 241 14.04 -12.76 -7.76
C TRP A 241 12.89 -12.03 -8.49
N LEU A 242 12.28 -11.02 -7.88
CA LEU A 242 11.26 -10.17 -8.51
C LEU A 242 11.87 -9.11 -9.44
N SER A 243 13.10 -8.68 -9.17
CA SER A 243 13.77 -7.59 -9.90
C SER A 243 13.72 -7.82 -11.42
N GLY A 244 13.28 -6.81 -12.17
CA GLY A 244 13.15 -6.85 -13.62
C GLY A 244 11.91 -7.58 -14.15
N ASN A 245 10.99 -8.04 -13.29
CA ASN A 245 9.75 -8.69 -13.72
C ASN A 245 8.56 -7.71 -13.63
N PRO A 246 7.62 -7.74 -14.59
CA PRO A 246 6.39 -6.96 -14.53
C PRO A 246 5.51 -7.38 -13.35
N VAL A 247 4.86 -6.41 -12.69
CA VAL A 247 4.04 -6.65 -11.48
C VAL A 247 2.91 -7.68 -11.69
N HIS A 248 2.35 -7.75 -12.89
CA HIS A 248 1.24 -8.65 -13.22
C HIS A 248 1.67 -10.12 -13.44
N GLU A 249 2.97 -10.37 -13.60
CA GLU A 249 3.51 -11.73 -13.84
C GLU A 249 4.07 -12.40 -12.57
N VAL A 250 4.18 -11.67 -11.46
CA VAL A 250 4.87 -12.16 -10.26
C VAL A 250 3.94 -12.72 -9.18
N THR A 251 2.63 -12.50 -9.27
CA THR A 251 1.66 -12.86 -8.22
C THR A 251 1.78 -14.31 -7.77
N GLN A 252 1.83 -15.26 -8.70
CA GLN A 252 1.93 -16.68 -8.36
C GLN A 252 3.25 -17.00 -7.65
N ARG A 253 4.35 -16.39 -8.09
CA ARG A 253 5.67 -16.61 -7.49
C ARG A 253 5.73 -16.07 -6.05
N ILE A 254 5.00 -14.99 -5.77
CA ILE A 254 4.85 -14.44 -4.41
C ILE A 254 4.09 -15.43 -3.53
N PHE A 255 3.03 -16.05 -4.05
CA PHE A 255 2.30 -17.08 -3.33
C PHE A 255 3.18 -18.29 -3.02
N ASP A 256 3.91 -18.79 -4.01
CA ASP A 256 4.79 -19.96 -3.85
C ASP A 256 5.90 -19.69 -2.81
N ASP A 257 6.44 -18.47 -2.77
CA ASP A 257 7.45 -18.05 -1.78
C ASP A 257 6.87 -17.95 -0.36
N LEU A 258 5.67 -17.36 -0.23
CA LEU A 258 4.98 -17.26 1.05
C LEU A 258 4.60 -18.65 1.59
N ASP A 259 4.03 -19.53 0.76
CA ASP A 259 3.71 -20.90 1.15
C ASP A 259 4.95 -21.68 1.60
N GLY A 260 6.12 -21.41 0.97
CA GLY A 260 7.39 -22.00 1.36
C GLY A 260 7.90 -21.53 2.73
N LYS A 261 7.50 -20.34 3.17
CA LYS A 261 7.83 -19.75 4.48
C LYS A 261 6.87 -20.16 5.59
N GLY A 262 5.70 -20.72 5.24
CA GLY A 262 4.60 -21.03 6.15
C GLY A 262 3.62 -19.87 6.18
#